data_AF-A0A7W9ZLU0-F1
#
_entry.id   AF-A0A7W9ZLU0-F1
#
_cell.length_a   1.000
_cell.length_b   1.000
_cell.length_c   1.000
_cell.angle_alpha   90.00
_cell.angle_beta   90.00
_cell.angle_gamma   90.00
#
_symmetry.space_group_name_H-M   'P 1'
#
loop_
_entity.id
_entity.type
_entity.pdbx_description
1 polymer ?
#
loop_
_entity_poly.entity_id
_entity_poly.type
_entity_poly.pdbx_seq_one_letter_code
_entity_poly.pdbx_strand_id
1 'polypeptide(L)'
;MQKINLLILFMFIISISNLISYEIKKDEIIKVKTLIALDQGGDDHRLKINFPIKKEDTNKTLFEIIGIGLENFINQIGAENILEVKSLNHLAGFGVIVVYKEKKK
;
A
#
# COMPACT_ATOMS: atom_id res chain seq x y z
N MET A 1 -9.10 24.65 -3.88
CA MET A 1 -9.52 23.34 -4.42
C MET A 1 -8.42 22.80 -5.31
N GLN A 2 -7.72 21.73 -4.92
CA GLN A 2 -6.72 21.09 -5.77
C GLN A 2 -7.43 20.34 -6.91
N LYS A 3 -7.17 20.72 -8.16
CA LYS A 3 -7.66 20.01 -9.34
C LYS A 3 -6.84 18.74 -9.49
N ILE A 4 -7.42 17.58 -9.16
CA ILE A 4 -6.82 16.29 -9.49
C ILE A 4 -6.70 16.22 -11.02
N ASN A 5 -5.48 15.98 -11.52
CA ASN A 5 -5.26 15.80 -12.94
C ASN A 5 -5.91 14.49 -13.36
N LEU A 6 -7.06 14.61 -14.04
CA LEU A 6 -7.91 13.48 -14.42
C LEU A 6 -7.11 12.45 -15.24
N LEU A 7 -6.13 12.90 -16.03
CA LEU A 7 -5.26 12.05 -16.83
C LEU A 7 -4.41 11.12 -15.95
N ILE A 8 -3.86 11.64 -14.84
CA ILE A 8 -3.06 10.85 -13.90
C ILE A 8 -3.93 9.79 -13.21
N LEU A 9 -5.16 10.16 -12.85
CA LEU A 9 -6.13 9.22 -12.28
C LEU A 9 -6.49 8.11 -13.28
N PHE A 10 -6.71 8.45 -14.55
CA PHE A 10 -6.99 7.47 -15.60
C PHE A 10 -5.81 6.53 -15.86
N MET A 11 -4.58 7.06 -15.93
CA MET A 11 -3.37 6.23 -16.11
C MET A 11 -3.15 5.29 -14.92
N PHE A 12 -3.45 5.74 -13.70
CA PHE A 12 -3.37 4.92 -12.49
C PHE A 12 -4.40 3.78 -12.51
N ILE A 13 -5.65 4.08 -12.87
CA ILE A 13 -6.72 3.08 -13.01
C ILE A 13 -6.34 2.03 -14.07
N ILE A 14 -5.88 2.46 -15.25
CA ILE A 14 -5.49 1.54 -16.35
C ILE A 14 -4.31 0.65 -15.92
N SER A 15 -3.34 1.19 -15.20
CA SER A 15 -2.19 0.43 -14.71
C SER A 15 -2.62 -0.65 -13.70
N ILE A 16 -3.56 -0.33 -12.81
CA ILE A 16 -4.16 -1.29 -11.87
C ILE A 16 -4.98 -2.34 -12.62
N SER A 17 -5.79 -1.97 -13.61
CA SER A 17 -6.61 -2.90 -14.39
C SER A 17 -5.77 -3.87 -15.23
N ASN A 18 -4.65 -3.41 -15.78
CA ASN A 18 -3.71 -4.24 -16.53
C ASN A 18 -2.98 -5.23 -15.62
N LEU A 19 -2.60 -4.80 -14.40
CA LEU A 19 -2.01 -5.68 -13.39
C LEU A 19 -3.00 -6.79 -13.00
N ILE A 20 -4.25 -6.43 -12.70
CA ILE A 20 -5.32 -7.40 -12.37
C ILE A 20 -5.57 -8.39 -13.51
N SER A 21 -5.59 -7.93 -14.77
CA SER A 21 -5.88 -8.80 -15.92
C SER A 21 -4.78 -9.82 -16.21
N TYR A 22 -3.52 -9.50 -15.92
CA TYR A 22 -2.39 -10.42 -16.11
C TYR A 22 -2.46 -11.62 -15.15
N GLU A 23 -3.09 -11.43 -14.00
CA GLU A 23 -3.09 -12.37 -12.88
C GLU A 23 -4.20 -13.43 -12.93
N ILE A 24 -5.29 -13.16 -13.65
CA ILE A 24 -6.46 -14.07 -13.76
C ILE A 24 -6.14 -15.34 -14.59
N LYS A 25 -4.99 -15.41 -15.28
CA LYS A 25 -4.63 -16.54 -16.16
C LYS A 25 -3.93 -17.73 -15.46
N LYS A 26 -3.64 -17.67 -14.16
CA LYS A 26 -3.06 -18.81 -13.41
C LYS A 26 -4.04 -19.21 -12.31
N ASP A 27 -4.08 -20.49 -11.94
CA ASP A 27 -4.94 -21.05 -10.86
C ASP A 27 -4.71 -20.46 -9.45
N GLU A 28 -3.96 -19.36 -9.35
CA GLU A 28 -3.55 -18.63 -8.18
C GLU A 28 -4.39 -17.34 -8.08
N ILE A 29 -5.08 -17.12 -6.96
CA ILE A 29 -5.78 -15.85 -6.73
C ILE A 29 -4.72 -14.83 -6.36
N ILE A 30 -4.50 -13.84 -7.21
CA ILE A 30 -3.58 -12.75 -6.90
C ILE A 30 -4.36 -11.55 -6.39
N LYS A 31 -3.84 -10.95 -5.33
CA LYS A 31 -4.45 -9.85 -4.61
C LYS A 31 -3.47 -8.70 -4.47
N VAL A 32 -4.04 -7.52 -4.31
CA VAL A 32 -3.29 -6.28 -4.10
C VAL A 32 -3.64 -5.72 -2.73
N LYS A 33 -2.62 -5.45 -1.92
CA LYS A 33 -2.73 -4.76 -0.63
C LYS A 33 -2.04 -3.40 -0.72
N THR A 34 -2.75 -2.35 -0.35
CA THR A 34 -2.18 -1.00 -0.23
C THR A 34 -1.97 -0.67 1.23
N LEU A 35 -0.74 -0.30 1.60
CA LEU A 35 -0.38 0.27 2.90
C LEU A 35 -0.07 1.75 2.68
N ILE A 36 -0.82 2.65 3.29
CA ILE A 36 -0.72 4.10 3.07
C ILE A 36 -0.63 4.78 4.42
N ALA A 37 0.34 5.68 4.56
CA ALA A 37 0.50 6.56 5.69
C ALA A 37 0.60 8.01 5.17
N LEU A 38 -0.25 8.89 5.70
CA LEU A 38 -0.33 10.29 5.30
C LEU A 38 0.00 11.17 6.51
N ASP A 39 0.85 12.16 6.31
CA ASP A 39 1.01 13.27 7.25
C ASP A 39 0.13 14.43 6.75
N GLN A 40 -0.86 14.82 7.56
CA GLN A 40 -1.80 15.86 7.16
C GLN A 40 -1.25 17.28 7.34
N GLY A 41 -0.12 17.46 8.04
CA GLY A 41 0.46 18.77 8.32
C GLY A 41 -0.42 19.67 9.22
N GLY A 42 0.23 20.55 9.99
CA GLY A 42 -0.39 21.43 10.99
C GLY A 42 0.12 21.18 12.40
N ASP A 43 -0.34 21.96 13.39
CA ASP A 43 0.17 21.93 14.77
C ASP A 43 -0.01 20.60 15.51
N ASP A 44 -0.84 19.68 14.98
CA ASP A 44 -1.24 18.44 15.64
C ASP A 44 -0.82 17.16 14.87
N HIS A 45 0.07 17.26 13.87
CA HIS A 45 0.68 16.14 13.10
C HIS A 45 -0.06 14.79 13.18
N ARG A 46 -1.32 14.75 12.73
CA ARG A 46 -2.13 13.52 12.83
C ARG A 46 -1.82 12.61 11.66
N LEU A 47 -1.12 11.53 11.95
CA LEU A 47 -0.84 10.49 10.97
C LEU A 47 -2.13 9.72 10.63
N LYS A 48 -2.46 9.63 9.34
CA LYS A 48 -3.59 8.82 8.86
C LYS A 48 -3.07 7.58 8.14
N ILE A 49 -3.44 6.41 8.65
CA ILE A 49 -3.01 5.10 8.16
C ILE A 49 -4.21 4.22 7.82
N ASN A 50 -4.05 3.31 6.85
CA ASN A 50 -5.09 2.34 6.46
C ASN A 50 -4.79 0.90 6.90
N PHE A 51 -3.84 0.72 7.83
CA PHE A 51 -3.44 -0.57 8.39
C PHE A 51 -3.23 -0.45 9.90
N PRO A 52 -3.35 -1.56 10.65
CA PRO A 52 -3.17 -1.53 12.09
C PRO A 52 -1.69 -1.33 12.46
N ILE A 53 -1.44 -0.46 13.44
CA ILE A 53 -0.15 -0.32 14.13
C ILE A 53 -0.37 -0.29 15.63
N LYS A 54 0.66 -0.61 16.41
CA LYS A 54 0.61 -0.51 17.86
C LYS A 54 0.67 0.96 18.29
N LYS A 55 0.16 1.25 19.49
CA LYS A 55 0.17 2.61 20.03
C LYS A 55 1.59 3.13 20.25
N GLU A 56 2.53 2.27 20.63
CA GLU A 56 3.94 2.65 20.78
C GLU A 56 4.62 3.09 19.47
N ASP A 57 4.09 2.68 18.31
CA ASP A 57 4.68 2.96 17.01
C ASP A 57 4.17 4.25 16.36
N THR A 58 3.18 4.95 16.95
CA THR A 58 2.56 6.15 16.35
C THR A 58 3.51 7.34 16.28
N ASN A 59 4.56 7.36 17.09
CA ASN A 59 5.54 8.46 17.16
C ASN A 59 6.71 8.27 16.18
N LYS A 60 6.69 7.19 15.38
CA LYS A 60 7.72 6.89 14.40
C LYS A 60 7.52 7.69 13.11
N THR A 61 8.57 7.78 12.31
CA THR A 61 8.50 8.43 11.00
C THR A 61 7.57 7.69 10.05
N LEU A 62 7.07 8.39 9.02
CA LEU A 62 6.24 7.82 7.95
C LEU A 62 6.82 6.54 7.35
N PHE A 63 8.14 6.54 7.09
CA PHE A 63 8.85 5.41 6.50
C PHE A 63 8.91 4.22 7.45
N GLU A 64 9.19 4.45 8.74
CA GLU A 64 9.20 3.38 9.75
C GLU A 64 7.83 2.75 9.93
N ILE A 65 6.77 3.56 9.97
CA ILE A 65 5.40 3.08 10.15
C ILE A 65 4.96 2.20 8.98
N ILE A 66 5.31 2.60 7.76
CA ILE A 66 5.08 1.78 6.57
C ILE A 66 5.92 0.52 6.57
N GLY A 67 7.18 0.59 7.03
CA GLY A 67 8.04 -0.58 7.21
C GLY A 67 7.41 -1.61 8.15
N ILE A 68 6.91 -1.17 9.31
CA ILE A 68 6.23 -2.03 10.28
C ILE A 68 4.96 -2.65 9.68
N GLY A 69 4.14 -1.84 9.00
CA GLY A 69 2.94 -2.33 8.32
C GLY A 69 3.25 -3.39 7.26
N LEU A 70 4.33 -3.17 6.49
CA LEU A 70 4.77 -4.09 5.45
C LEU A 70 5.30 -5.39 6.05
N GLU A 71 6.16 -5.32 7.05
CA GLU A 71 6.70 -6.48 7.75
C GLU A 71 5.58 -7.34 8.35
N ASN A 72 4.63 -6.72 9.06
CA ASN A 72 3.48 -7.41 9.62
C ASN A 72 2.65 -8.12 8.54
N PHE A 73 2.42 -7.45 7.41
CA PHE A 73 1.68 -8.03 6.31
C PHE A 73 2.41 -9.22 5.67
N ILE A 74 3.71 -9.08 5.42
CA ILE A 74 4.56 -10.15 4.88
C ILE A 74 4.57 -11.35 5.83
N ASN A 75 4.67 -11.13 7.14
CA ASN A 75 4.64 -12.20 8.14
C ASN A 75 3.29 -12.93 8.19
N GLN A 76 2.18 -12.24 7.91
CA GLN A 76 0.84 -12.85 7.86
C GLN A 76 0.63 -13.71 6.61
N ILE A 77 1.15 -13.25 5.46
CA ILE A 77 0.95 -13.89 4.16
C ILE A 77 2.02 -14.93 3.84
N GLY A 78 3.21 -14.81 4.41
CA GLY A 78 4.41 -15.56 4.02
C GLY A 78 5.15 -14.85 2.89
N ALA A 79 6.45 -14.63 3.07
CA ALA A 79 7.29 -13.92 2.10
C ALA A 79 7.32 -14.61 0.72
N GLU A 80 7.16 -15.94 0.69
CA GLU A 80 7.13 -16.73 -0.55
C GLU A 80 5.91 -16.46 -1.42
N ASN A 81 4.86 -15.86 -0.85
CA ASN A 81 3.62 -15.54 -1.55
C ASN A 81 3.60 -14.09 -2.07
N ILE A 82 4.63 -13.28 -1.77
CA ILE A 82 4.77 -11.91 -2.29
C ILE A 82 5.36 -11.96 -3.69
N LEU A 83 4.71 -11.28 -4.63
CA LEU A 83 5.14 -11.21 -6.03
C LEU A 83 5.84 -9.90 -6.34
N GLU A 84 5.33 -8.80 -5.81
CA GLU A 84 5.89 -7.48 -6.07
C GLU A 84 5.57 -6.53 -4.92
N VAL A 85 6.50 -5.62 -4.65
CA VAL A 85 6.32 -4.51 -3.71
C VAL A 85 6.72 -3.23 -4.44
N LYS A 86 5.78 -2.29 -4.58
CA LYS A 86 6.04 -0.96 -5.15
C LYS A 86 5.83 0.12 -4.11
N SER A 87 6.73 1.08 -4.03
CA SER A 87 6.54 2.27 -3.21
C SER A 87 5.95 3.41 -4.03
N LEU A 88 5.17 4.24 -3.36
CA LEU A 88 4.61 5.49 -3.84
C LEU A 88 4.96 6.56 -2.81
N ASN A 89 5.82 7.49 -3.21
CA ASN A 89 6.21 8.61 -2.37
C ASN A 89 5.52 9.88 -2.88
N HIS A 90 4.84 10.59 -1.98
CA HIS A 90 4.24 11.90 -2.24
C HIS A 90 4.63 12.87 -1.12
N LEU A 91 4.61 14.17 -1.41
CA LEU A 91 4.97 15.25 -0.47
C LEU A 91 4.32 15.21 0.92
N ALA A 92 3.16 14.54 1.05
CA ALA A 92 2.37 14.48 2.28
C ALA A 92 2.06 13.03 2.71
N GLY A 93 2.77 12.05 2.15
CA GLY A 93 2.48 10.66 2.47
C GLY A 93 3.31 9.65 1.73
N PHE A 94 3.45 8.48 2.34
CA PHE A 94 4.18 7.36 1.80
C PHE A 94 3.26 6.14 1.74
N GLY A 95 3.31 5.42 0.63
CA GLY A 95 2.51 4.24 0.41
C GLY A 95 3.33 3.10 -0.19
N VAL A 96 2.89 1.88 0.08
CA VAL A 96 3.40 0.66 -0.53
C VAL A 96 2.24 -0.15 -1.07
N ILE A 97 2.39 -0.64 -2.29
CA ILE A 97 1.48 -1.57 -2.94
C ILE A 97 2.18 -2.93 -2.93
N VAL A 98 1.54 -3.92 -2.33
CA VAL A 98 2.01 -5.30 -2.28
C VAL A 98 1.10 -6.16 -3.13
N VAL A 99 1.68 -6.82 -4.12
CA VAL A 99 1.02 -7.82 -4.96
C VAL A 99 1.39 -9.20 -4.42
N TYR A 100 0.40 -10.01 -4.10
CA TYR A 100 0.62 -11.29 -3.41
C TYR A 100 -0.38 -12.36 -3.83
N LYS A 101 0.06 -13.62 -3.76
CA LYS A 101 -0.76 -14.81 -3.97
C LYS A 101 -1.51 -15.14 -2.68
N GLU A 102 -2.81 -15.33 -2.79
CA GLU A 102 -3.59 -15.90 -1.71
C GLU A 102 -3.69 -17.42 -1.88
N LYS A 103 -3.26 -18.19 -0.87
CA LYS A 103 -3.49 -19.64 -0.85
C LYS A 103 -4.99 -19.87 -0.77
N LYS A 104 -5.55 -20.62 -1.74
CA LYS A 104 -6.90 -21.20 -1.59
C LYS A 104 -6.88 -22.08 -0.34
N LYS A 105 -7.79 -21.80 0.61
CA LYS A 105 -8.07 -22.70 1.72
C LYS A 105 -8.70 -23.99 1.22
#